data_AF-A0A1I4P9J3-F1
#
_entry.id   AF-A0A1I4P9J3-F1
#
_cell.length_a   1.000
_cell.length_b   1.000
_cell.length_c   1.000
_cell.angle_alpha   90.00
_cell.angle_beta   90.00
_cell.angle_gamma   90.00
#
_symmetry.space_group_name_H-M   'P 1'
#
loop_
_entity.id
_entity.type
_entity.pdbx_description
1 polymer ?
#
loop_
_entity_poly.entity_id
_entity_poly.type
_entity_poly.pdbx_seq_one_letter_code
_entity_poly.pdbx_strand_id
1 'polypeptide(L)'
;MAYDSTAPANDSYLADFPPEMREQLRAIINDQIVDALTVLGLSPGNATGNIPVSNGTLNVNLNADKLDGLEASAFSVTGHVHSVATTSSDGFMSNTDKTKINGIATGAQVNQNAFGNVLVGSTTIQADSVTDTLELVAGANIVLTPDATNDAVTIGVTGTVANATAATTATTLATARTIATSGDAIGTATSFNGSANITIPLTLAASGATAGHTKV
;
A
#
# COMPACT_ATOMS: atom_id res chain seq x y z
N MET A 1 -101.01 -26.07 7.12
CA MET A 1 -100.77 -24.73 6.57
C MET A 1 -102.12 -24.09 6.35
N ALA A 2 -102.59 -23.26 7.27
CA ALA A 2 -103.91 -22.62 7.14
C ALA A 2 -103.88 -21.66 5.96
N TYR A 3 -104.85 -21.76 5.06
CA TYR A 3 -105.04 -20.85 3.94
C TYR A 3 -105.43 -19.47 4.49
N ASP A 4 -104.53 -18.51 4.35
CA ASP A 4 -104.82 -17.11 4.61
C ASP A 4 -105.55 -16.53 3.40
N SER A 5 -106.87 -16.37 3.51
CA SER A 5 -107.73 -15.86 2.45
C SER A 5 -107.50 -14.37 2.12
N THR A 6 -106.60 -13.70 2.83
CA THR A 6 -106.25 -12.29 2.61
C THR A 6 -104.96 -12.10 1.82
N ALA A 7 -104.19 -13.17 1.58
CA ALA A 7 -103.06 -13.12 0.67
C ALA A 7 -103.56 -13.06 -0.79
N PRO A 8 -103.01 -12.17 -1.65
CA PRO A 8 -103.40 -12.08 -3.05
C PRO A 8 -103.19 -13.42 -3.76
N ALA A 9 -104.11 -13.76 -4.67
CA ALA A 9 -104.02 -14.97 -5.48
C ALA A 9 -102.72 -14.94 -6.31
N ASN A 10 -102.09 -16.11 -6.48
CA ASN A 10 -100.78 -16.22 -7.14
C ASN A 10 -100.92 -16.32 -8.67
N ASP A 11 -101.76 -15.48 -9.25
CA ASP A 11 -102.18 -15.48 -10.67
C ASP A 11 -101.90 -14.14 -11.39
N SER A 12 -101.25 -13.19 -10.70
CA SER A 12 -100.89 -11.88 -11.26
C SER A 12 -99.73 -11.98 -12.24
N TYR A 13 -99.86 -11.36 -13.41
CA TYR A 13 -98.80 -11.30 -14.43
C TYR A 13 -97.94 -10.06 -14.24
N LEU A 14 -96.68 -10.09 -14.72
CA LEU A 14 -95.84 -8.89 -14.73
C LEU A 14 -96.51 -7.71 -15.47
N ALA A 15 -97.34 -7.98 -16.47
CA ALA A 15 -98.06 -6.95 -17.23
C ALA A 15 -99.09 -6.15 -16.38
N ASP A 16 -99.55 -6.72 -15.27
CA ASP A 16 -100.50 -6.09 -14.35
C ASP A 16 -99.83 -5.03 -13.46
N PHE A 17 -98.49 -4.99 -13.43
CA PHE A 17 -97.76 -3.91 -12.77
C PHE A 17 -97.91 -2.59 -13.55
N PRO A 18 -98.05 -1.45 -12.84
CA PRO A 18 -98.10 -0.13 -13.45
C PRO A 18 -97.02 0.05 -14.51
N PRO A 19 -97.35 0.56 -15.72
CA PRO A 19 -96.41 0.66 -16.83
C PRO A 19 -95.12 1.42 -16.46
N GLU A 20 -95.24 2.47 -15.66
CA GLU A 20 -94.11 3.29 -15.20
C GLU A 20 -93.15 2.50 -14.30
N MET A 21 -93.67 1.66 -13.40
CA MET A 21 -92.83 0.82 -12.53
C MET A 21 -92.14 -0.29 -13.32
N ARG A 22 -92.79 -0.84 -14.35
CA ARG A 22 -92.13 -1.78 -15.27
C ARG A 22 -91.00 -1.12 -16.05
N GLU A 23 -91.21 0.12 -16.51
CA GLU A 23 -90.16 0.86 -17.23
C GLU A 23 -89.01 1.25 -16.28
N GLN A 24 -89.31 1.65 -15.04
CA GLN A 24 -88.28 1.84 -14.02
C GLN A 24 -87.52 0.55 -13.72
N LEU A 25 -88.20 -0.60 -13.58
CA LEU A 25 -87.53 -1.87 -13.34
C LEU A 25 -86.66 -2.27 -14.55
N ARG A 26 -87.16 -2.04 -15.78
CA ARG A 26 -86.42 -2.27 -17.01
C ARG A 26 -85.19 -1.37 -17.11
N ALA A 27 -85.33 -0.09 -16.77
CA ALA A 27 -84.24 0.88 -16.74
C ALA A 27 -83.23 0.56 -15.64
N ILE A 28 -83.67 0.07 -14.47
CA ILE A 28 -82.79 -0.44 -13.41
C ILE A 28 -82.01 -1.67 -13.88
N ILE A 29 -82.67 -2.60 -14.58
CA ILE A 29 -82.07 -3.88 -14.96
C ILE A 29 -81.18 -3.77 -16.21
N ASN A 30 -81.59 -2.98 -17.21
CA ASN A 30 -80.96 -2.96 -18.54
C ASN A 30 -80.30 -1.63 -18.88
N ASP A 31 -80.75 -0.52 -18.29
CA ASP A 31 -80.13 0.78 -18.49
C ASP A 31 -79.13 1.06 -17.35
N GLN A 32 -78.11 1.87 -17.62
CA GLN A 32 -77.11 2.19 -16.60
C GLN A 32 -77.74 3.09 -15.54
N ILE A 33 -77.97 2.54 -14.34
CA ILE A 33 -78.72 3.21 -13.26
C ILE A 33 -78.04 4.52 -12.81
N VAL A 34 -76.71 4.55 -12.79
CA VAL A 34 -75.83 5.71 -12.59
C VAL A 34 -74.40 5.25 -12.87
N ASP A 35 -73.60 6.01 -13.62
CA ASP A 35 -72.12 6.00 -13.70
C ASP A 35 -71.39 4.65 -13.45
N ALA A 36 -71.94 3.50 -13.83
CA ALA A 36 -71.46 2.20 -13.33
C ALA A 36 -70.06 1.80 -13.84
N LEU A 37 -69.51 2.60 -14.76
CA LEU A 37 -68.17 2.47 -15.32
C LEU A 37 -67.20 3.55 -14.79
N THR A 38 -67.66 4.50 -13.97
CA THR A 38 -66.88 5.65 -13.51
C THR A 38 -67.11 5.92 -12.02
N VAL A 39 -66.08 6.35 -11.27
CA VAL A 39 -66.27 6.82 -9.89
C VAL A 39 -66.09 8.33 -9.87
N LEU A 40 -67.11 9.07 -9.42
CA LEU A 40 -67.15 10.53 -9.46
C LEU A 40 -66.95 11.10 -10.88
N GLY A 41 -67.51 10.44 -11.91
CA GLY A 41 -67.35 10.82 -13.32
C GLY A 41 -66.00 10.50 -13.95
N LEU A 42 -65.07 9.88 -13.21
CA LEU A 42 -63.75 9.48 -13.71
C LEU A 42 -63.76 8.01 -14.15
N SER A 43 -63.32 7.74 -15.38
CA SER A 43 -63.20 6.37 -15.88
C SER A 43 -61.94 5.69 -15.34
N PRO A 44 -61.96 4.37 -15.04
CA PRO A 44 -60.74 3.60 -14.83
C PRO A 44 -59.86 3.61 -16.08
N GLY A 45 -58.56 3.85 -15.93
CA GLY A 45 -57.62 3.77 -17.04
C GLY A 45 -56.32 4.52 -16.78
N ASN A 46 -55.44 4.49 -17.78
CA ASN A 46 -54.09 5.02 -17.67
C ASN A 46 -53.93 6.48 -18.13
N ALA A 47 -55.00 7.12 -18.61
CA ALA A 47 -54.98 8.51 -19.08
C ALA A 47 -55.05 9.52 -17.92
N THR A 48 -54.72 10.78 -18.19
CA THR A 48 -54.78 11.85 -17.18
C THR A 48 -56.21 12.08 -16.70
N GLY A 49 -56.40 12.18 -15.39
CA GLY A 49 -57.71 12.39 -14.78
C GLY A 49 -58.54 11.12 -14.62
N ASN A 50 -58.03 9.96 -15.02
CA ASN A 50 -58.68 8.68 -14.77
C ASN A 50 -58.38 8.14 -13.36
N ILE A 51 -59.20 7.19 -12.93
CA ILE A 51 -58.88 6.36 -11.76
C ILE A 51 -57.77 5.40 -12.17
N PRO A 52 -56.61 5.42 -11.49
CA PRO A 52 -55.48 4.58 -11.84
C PRO A 52 -55.83 3.09 -11.83
N VAL A 53 -55.29 2.34 -12.80
CA VAL A 53 -55.41 0.88 -12.86
C VAL A 53 -54.05 0.21 -12.90
N SER A 54 -53.92 -0.91 -12.18
CA SER A 54 -52.68 -1.71 -12.12
C SER A 54 -52.67 -2.80 -13.19
N ASN A 55 -52.60 -2.39 -14.47
CA ASN A 55 -52.62 -3.30 -15.63
C ASN A 55 -51.26 -3.41 -16.36
N GLY A 56 -50.18 -2.89 -15.75
CA GLY A 56 -48.83 -2.88 -16.33
C GLY A 56 -48.57 -1.81 -17.39
N THR A 57 -49.59 -1.03 -17.79
CA THR A 57 -49.41 0.17 -18.62
C THR A 57 -49.13 1.39 -17.72
N LEU A 58 -48.27 2.30 -18.17
CA LEU A 58 -47.94 3.54 -17.45
C LEU A 58 -49.20 4.39 -17.25
N ASN A 59 -49.54 4.72 -16.00
CA ASN A 59 -50.60 5.66 -15.71
C ASN A 59 -50.03 7.08 -15.74
N VAL A 60 -50.41 7.89 -16.73
CA VAL A 60 -49.78 9.20 -16.94
C VAL A 60 -50.15 10.20 -15.84
N ASN A 61 -49.18 11.04 -15.45
CA ASN A 61 -49.35 12.15 -14.51
C ASN A 61 -49.80 11.73 -13.10
N LEU A 62 -49.56 10.48 -12.70
CA LEU A 62 -49.74 10.11 -11.31
C LEU A 62 -48.61 10.66 -10.46
N ASN A 63 -48.96 11.04 -9.23
CA ASN A 63 -47.97 11.21 -8.17
C ASN A 63 -47.24 9.90 -7.81
N ALA A 64 -47.60 8.78 -8.45
CA ALA A 64 -46.88 7.51 -8.35
C ALA A 64 -45.69 7.42 -9.34
N ASP A 65 -45.69 8.20 -10.42
CA ASP A 65 -44.51 8.37 -11.29
C ASP A 65 -43.47 9.27 -10.60
N LYS A 66 -43.95 10.10 -9.67
CA LYS A 66 -43.15 10.94 -8.79
C LYS A 66 -42.88 10.21 -7.47
N LEU A 67 -41.71 10.42 -6.87
CA LEU A 67 -41.44 10.03 -5.48
C LEU A 67 -41.47 11.32 -4.66
N ASP A 68 -42.27 11.38 -3.58
CA ASP A 68 -42.46 12.61 -2.78
C ASP A 68 -42.83 13.86 -3.61
N GLY A 69 -43.54 13.67 -4.73
CA GLY A 69 -43.95 14.74 -5.63
C GLY A 69 -42.85 15.27 -6.56
N LEU A 70 -41.68 14.63 -6.57
CA LEU A 70 -40.56 14.95 -7.44
C LEU A 70 -40.40 13.90 -8.56
N GLU A 71 -40.05 14.37 -9.76
CA GLU A 71 -39.68 13.50 -10.88
C GLU A 71 -38.39 12.73 -10.58
N ALA A 72 -38.18 11.58 -11.25
CA ALA A 72 -36.95 10.79 -11.09
C ALA A 72 -35.66 11.62 -11.27
N SER A 73 -35.70 12.64 -12.13
CA SER A 73 -34.58 13.58 -12.38
C SER A 73 -34.16 14.40 -11.17
N ALA A 74 -35.04 14.59 -10.19
CA ALA A 74 -34.72 15.28 -8.94
C ALA A 74 -33.88 14.42 -7.99
N PHE A 75 -33.96 13.10 -8.12
CA PHE A 75 -33.21 12.14 -7.32
C PHE A 75 -31.94 11.67 -8.03
N SER A 76 -31.94 11.71 -9.37
CA SER A 76 -30.78 11.37 -10.18
C SER A 76 -30.88 12.05 -11.54
N VAL A 77 -29.98 12.97 -11.82
CA VAL A 77 -29.87 13.58 -13.15
C VAL A 77 -29.50 12.53 -14.19
N THR A 78 -30.01 12.68 -15.42
CA THR A 78 -29.65 11.80 -16.54
C THR A 78 -28.13 11.76 -16.69
N GLY A 79 -27.54 10.58 -16.50
CA GLY A 79 -26.09 10.39 -16.54
C GLY A 79 -25.37 10.73 -15.24
N HIS A 80 -25.95 10.42 -14.08
CA HIS A 80 -25.26 10.56 -12.78
C HIS A 80 -23.80 10.09 -12.88
N VAL A 81 -22.88 11.05 -12.79
CA VAL A 81 -21.45 10.81 -12.75
C VAL A 81 -20.94 11.31 -11.42
N HIS A 82 -20.05 10.56 -10.80
CA HIS A 82 -19.26 11.09 -9.70
C HIS A 82 -18.24 12.07 -10.28
N SER A 83 -17.95 13.14 -9.54
CA SER A 83 -16.85 14.03 -9.86
C SER A 83 -15.54 13.23 -9.97
N VAL A 84 -14.63 13.68 -10.84
CA VAL A 84 -13.28 13.12 -10.86
C VAL A 84 -12.64 13.35 -9.50
N ALA A 85 -12.08 12.30 -8.91
CA ALA A 85 -11.37 12.42 -7.64
C ALA A 85 -10.15 13.34 -7.82
N THR A 86 -9.98 14.30 -6.93
CA THR A 86 -8.80 15.16 -6.87
C THR A 86 -7.99 14.82 -5.61
N THR A 87 -6.89 15.51 -5.39
CA THR A 87 -6.13 15.36 -4.13
C THR A 87 -6.82 16.04 -2.94
N SER A 88 -7.87 16.84 -3.17
CA SER A 88 -8.58 17.60 -2.13
C SER A 88 -10.07 17.26 -2.03
N SER A 89 -10.64 16.48 -2.95
CA SER A 89 -12.06 16.13 -2.97
C SER A 89 -12.26 14.72 -3.48
N ASP A 90 -13.22 14.02 -2.86
CA ASP A 90 -13.57 12.66 -3.22
C ASP A 90 -14.25 12.59 -4.59
N GLY A 91 -14.20 11.41 -5.20
CA GLY A 91 -14.87 11.08 -6.46
C GLY A 91 -15.22 9.59 -6.49
N PHE A 92 -14.86 8.88 -7.57
CA PHE A 92 -14.94 7.41 -7.62
C PHE A 92 -14.00 6.68 -6.63
N MET A 93 -13.03 7.41 -6.08
CA MET A 93 -12.12 6.97 -5.01
C MET A 93 -11.95 8.12 -4.02
N SER A 94 -11.48 7.84 -2.81
CA SER A 94 -11.22 8.89 -1.82
C SER A 94 -10.06 9.80 -2.24
N ASN A 95 -10.08 11.06 -1.81
CA ASN A 95 -8.97 12.00 -1.98
C ASN A 95 -7.67 11.47 -1.36
N THR A 96 -7.79 10.66 -0.31
CA THR A 96 -6.71 10.04 0.44
C THR A 96 -6.07 8.95 -0.40
N ASP A 97 -6.87 8.08 -1.01
CA ASP A 97 -6.36 7.05 -1.92
C ASP A 97 -5.78 7.69 -3.18
N LYS A 98 -6.39 8.77 -3.70
CA LYS A 98 -5.87 9.49 -4.87
C LYS A 98 -4.47 10.05 -4.57
N THR A 99 -4.30 10.64 -3.39
CA THR A 99 -3.02 11.19 -2.95
C THR A 99 -1.97 10.08 -2.80
N LYS A 100 -2.35 8.93 -2.22
CA LYS A 100 -1.46 7.76 -2.15
C LYS A 100 -1.04 7.26 -3.52
N ILE A 101 -1.99 7.05 -4.45
CA ILE A 101 -1.70 6.57 -5.81
C ILE A 101 -0.86 7.58 -6.59
N ASN A 102 -1.16 8.88 -6.50
CA ASN A 102 -0.38 9.93 -7.16
C ASN A 102 1.07 10.00 -6.65
N GLY A 103 1.32 9.58 -5.41
CA GLY A 103 2.66 9.49 -4.84
C GLY A 103 3.50 8.31 -5.35
N ILE A 104 2.88 7.35 -6.04
CA ILE A 104 3.58 6.20 -6.61
C ILE A 104 4.22 6.62 -7.94
N ALA A 105 5.54 6.50 -8.02
CA ALA A 105 6.28 6.77 -9.25
C ALA A 105 5.81 5.83 -10.39
N THR A 106 5.83 6.33 -11.62
CA THR A 106 5.51 5.51 -12.80
C THR A 106 6.49 4.34 -12.89
N GLY A 107 5.96 3.12 -13.03
CA GLY A 107 6.79 1.91 -13.09
C GLY A 107 7.35 1.46 -11.73
N ALA A 108 6.82 1.94 -10.61
CA ALA A 108 7.19 1.41 -9.29
C ALA A 108 6.92 -0.11 -9.23
N GLN A 109 7.94 -0.86 -8.82
CA GLN A 109 7.88 -2.31 -8.69
C GLN A 109 7.88 -2.69 -7.20
N VAL A 110 7.19 -3.78 -6.88
CA VAL A 110 7.31 -4.39 -5.56
C VAL A 110 8.72 -4.96 -5.42
N ASN A 111 9.32 -4.81 -4.23
CA ASN A 111 10.64 -5.35 -3.87
C ASN A 111 11.84 -4.74 -4.61
N GLN A 112 11.84 -3.44 -4.95
CA GLN A 112 13.05 -2.78 -5.45
C GLN A 112 14.25 -2.99 -4.52
N ASN A 113 15.43 -3.17 -5.11
CA ASN A 113 16.69 -3.31 -4.37
C ASN A 113 16.89 -2.12 -3.42
N ALA A 114 17.30 -2.42 -2.19
CA ALA A 114 17.57 -1.39 -1.18
C ALA A 114 18.78 -0.50 -1.57
N PHE A 115 19.66 -1.00 -2.43
CA PHE A 115 20.78 -0.26 -3.02
C PHE A 115 20.55 -0.08 -4.54
N GLY A 116 20.95 1.08 -5.08
CA GLY A 116 20.91 1.33 -6.53
C GLY A 116 22.27 1.08 -7.20
N ASN A 117 23.29 1.85 -6.78
CA ASN A 117 24.66 1.71 -7.23
C ASN A 117 25.62 1.79 -6.03
N VAL A 118 26.67 0.98 -6.02
CA VAL A 118 27.80 1.06 -5.09
C VAL A 118 29.08 1.22 -5.90
N LEU A 119 29.76 2.36 -5.78
CA LEU A 119 31.02 2.62 -6.47
C LEU A 119 32.20 2.15 -5.62
N VAL A 120 33.01 1.23 -6.15
CA VAL A 120 34.24 0.72 -5.51
C VAL A 120 35.43 1.04 -6.41
N GLY A 121 36.22 2.04 -6.02
CA GLY A 121 37.27 2.59 -6.89
C GLY A 121 36.67 3.18 -8.16
N SER A 122 36.92 2.54 -9.31
CA SER A 122 36.34 2.90 -10.61
C SER A 122 35.22 1.98 -11.08
N THR A 123 34.88 0.94 -10.32
CA THR A 123 33.88 -0.06 -10.71
C THR A 123 32.55 0.22 -10.02
N THR A 124 31.49 0.38 -10.80
CA THR A 124 30.14 0.51 -10.29
C THR A 124 29.50 -0.86 -10.18
N ILE A 125 29.13 -1.26 -8.97
CA ILE A 125 28.28 -2.40 -8.70
C ILE A 125 26.84 -1.89 -8.73
N GLN A 126 26.12 -2.21 -9.80
CA GLN A 126 24.73 -1.77 -10.00
C GLN A 126 23.78 -2.90 -9.61
N ALA A 127 22.66 -2.51 -9.02
CA ALA A 127 21.55 -3.41 -8.82
C ALA A 127 20.76 -3.55 -10.13
N ASP A 128 20.94 -4.64 -10.87
CA ASP A 128 20.47 -4.78 -12.27
C ASP A 128 19.23 -5.68 -12.45
N SER A 129 18.83 -6.35 -11.38
CA SER A 129 17.70 -7.25 -11.33
C SER A 129 16.64 -6.76 -10.35
N VAL A 130 15.38 -7.17 -10.49
CA VAL A 130 14.30 -6.74 -9.57
C VAL A 130 14.52 -7.19 -8.12
N THR A 131 15.32 -8.23 -7.92
CA THR A 131 15.83 -8.67 -6.61
C THR A 131 17.31 -8.98 -6.76
N ASP A 132 18.16 -8.12 -6.22
CA ASP A 132 19.60 -8.20 -6.34
C ASP A 132 20.26 -8.22 -4.95
N THR A 133 21.45 -8.80 -4.86
CA THR A 133 22.19 -8.96 -3.61
C THR A 133 23.63 -8.51 -3.81
N LEU A 134 24.08 -7.55 -3.00
CA LEU A 134 25.49 -7.22 -2.91
C LEU A 134 26.21 -8.30 -2.09
N GLU A 135 27.07 -9.09 -2.75
CA GLU A 135 27.92 -10.05 -2.06
C GLU A 135 29.24 -9.38 -1.61
N LEU A 136 29.56 -9.49 -0.32
CA LEU A 136 30.86 -9.09 0.21
C LEU A 136 31.73 -10.33 0.43
N VAL A 137 32.80 -10.43 -0.33
CA VAL A 137 33.76 -11.54 -0.23
C VAL A 137 35.02 -11.08 0.50
N ALA A 138 35.43 -11.84 1.52
CA ALA A 138 36.64 -11.53 2.27
C ALA A 138 37.89 -11.78 1.43
N GLY A 139 38.76 -10.76 1.31
CA GLY A 139 40.08 -10.89 0.70
C GLY A 139 41.11 -11.55 1.63
N ALA A 140 42.35 -11.68 1.16
CA ALA A 140 43.45 -12.16 1.99
C ALA A 140 43.65 -11.26 3.22
N ASN A 141 43.84 -11.88 4.39
CA ASN A 141 44.03 -11.21 5.70
C ASN A 141 42.85 -10.34 6.16
N ILE A 142 41.68 -10.46 5.55
CA ILE A 142 40.45 -9.80 5.96
C ILE A 142 39.48 -10.86 6.49
N VAL A 143 38.77 -10.54 7.58
CA VAL A 143 37.59 -11.28 8.03
C VAL A 143 36.38 -10.38 7.94
N LEU A 144 35.27 -10.94 7.44
CA LEU A 144 33.98 -10.28 7.41
C LEU A 144 33.06 -11.03 8.37
N THR A 145 32.57 -10.34 9.38
CA THR A 145 31.64 -10.91 10.37
C THR A 145 30.28 -10.23 10.19
N PRO A 146 29.28 -10.90 9.58
CA PRO A 146 27.94 -10.36 9.45
C PRO A 146 27.20 -10.40 10.79
N ASP A 147 26.40 -9.37 11.05
CA ASP A 147 25.45 -9.27 12.16
C ASP A 147 24.07 -8.94 11.56
N ALA A 148 23.26 -9.97 11.35
CA ALA A 148 21.93 -9.85 10.77
C ALA A 148 20.88 -9.25 11.72
N THR A 149 21.20 -9.07 13.01
CA THR A 149 20.25 -8.46 13.96
C THR A 149 20.37 -6.94 13.93
N ASN A 150 21.60 -6.44 13.78
CA ASN A 150 21.90 -5.02 13.73
C ASN A 150 22.17 -4.50 12.31
N ASP A 151 21.91 -5.31 11.28
CA ASP A 151 22.16 -5.03 9.86
C ASP A 151 23.58 -4.48 9.61
N ALA A 152 24.58 -5.14 10.21
CA ALA A 152 25.97 -4.68 10.19
C ALA A 152 26.94 -5.74 9.64
N VAL A 153 28.07 -5.28 9.09
CA VAL A 153 29.22 -6.12 8.75
C VAL A 153 30.45 -5.54 9.41
N THR A 154 31.10 -6.34 10.26
CA THR A 154 32.41 -5.95 10.84
C THR A 154 33.53 -6.43 9.92
N ILE A 155 34.41 -5.51 9.54
CA ILE A 155 35.60 -5.79 8.73
C ILE A 155 36.82 -5.83 9.64
N GLY A 156 37.32 -7.03 9.93
CA GLY A 156 38.52 -7.25 10.72
C GLY A 156 39.75 -7.53 9.86
N VAL A 157 40.93 -7.29 10.43
CA VAL A 157 42.21 -7.74 9.86
C VAL A 157 42.71 -8.95 10.64
N THR A 158 43.03 -10.05 9.96
CA THR A 158 43.45 -11.32 10.57
C THR A 158 44.92 -11.66 10.37
N GLY A 159 45.62 -10.88 9.54
CA GLY A 159 47.02 -11.13 9.20
C GLY A 159 47.84 -9.86 9.05
N THR A 160 49.10 -10.02 8.62
CA THR A 160 50.01 -8.91 8.39
C THR A 160 49.56 -8.08 7.19
N VAL A 161 49.36 -6.78 7.41
CA VAL A 161 49.06 -5.83 6.33
C VAL A 161 50.36 -5.59 5.55
N ALA A 162 50.38 -5.86 4.25
CA ALA A 162 51.58 -5.79 3.40
C ALA A 162 52.29 -4.42 3.41
N ASN A 163 51.57 -3.34 3.75
CA ASN A 163 52.11 -1.98 3.91
C ASN A 163 52.46 -1.59 5.35
N ALA A 164 52.55 -2.54 6.28
CA ALA A 164 53.38 -2.39 7.47
C ALA A 164 54.86 -2.61 7.07
N THR A 165 55.34 -1.80 6.11
CA THR A 165 56.61 -1.99 5.40
C THR A 165 57.83 -1.96 6.35
N ALA A 166 57.71 -1.21 7.45
CA ALA A 166 58.72 -1.15 8.50
C ALA A 166 58.78 -2.43 9.38
N ALA A 167 57.68 -3.17 9.55
CA ALA A 167 57.63 -4.37 10.38
C ALA A 167 58.06 -5.64 9.63
N THR A 168 57.77 -5.72 8.33
CA THR A 168 58.01 -6.93 7.53
C THR A 168 59.49 -7.14 7.19
N THR A 169 60.21 -6.05 6.92
CA THR A 169 61.66 -6.09 6.60
C THR A 169 62.54 -6.29 7.84
N ALA A 170 62.02 -6.05 9.05
CA ALA A 170 62.68 -6.29 10.32
C ALA A 170 62.36 -7.67 10.94
N THR A 171 61.79 -8.62 10.18
CA THR A 171 61.46 -9.98 10.65
C THR A 171 62.66 -10.70 11.29
N THR A 172 63.88 -10.41 10.85
CA THR A 172 65.12 -10.96 11.43
C THR A 172 65.46 -10.42 12.82
N LEU A 173 64.92 -9.26 13.20
CA LEU A 173 65.01 -8.65 14.54
C LEU A 173 63.88 -9.12 15.46
N ALA A 174 62.79 -9.72 14.94
CA ALA A 174 61.75 -10.33 15.78
C ALA A 174 62.33 -11.45 16.67
N THR A 175 63.36 -12.15 16.17
CA THR A 175 64.25 -12.96 17.00
C THR A 175 65.42 -12.09 17.45
N ALA A 176 65.56 -11.89 18.76
CA ALA A 176 66.58 -11.01 19.29
C ALA A 176 67.99 -11.48 18.87
N ARG A 177 68.82 -10.54 18.39
CA ARG A 177 70.17 -10.82 17.90
C ARG A 177 71.21 -10.35 18.92
N THR A 178 72.29 -11.12 19.08
CA THR A 178 73.45 -10.68 19.86
C THR A 178 74.33 -9.80 18.98
N ILE A 179 74.59 -8.56 19.40
CA ILE A 179 75.49 -7.64 18.70
C ILE A 179 76.88 -7.72 19.37
N ALA A 180 77.74 -8.65 18.95
CA ALA A 180 79.06 -8.79 19.58
C ALA A 180 80.05 -7.72 19.07
N THR A 181 80.85 -7.14 19.97
CA THR A 181 82.08 -6.40 19.60
C THR A 181 83.29 -7.29 19.89
N SER A 182 84.37 -7.13 19.11
CA SER A 182 85.61 -7.89 19.28
C SER A 182 86.83 -7.00 19.02
N GLY A 183 88.01 -7.40 19.51
CA GLY A 183 89.24 -6.59 19.49
C GLY A 183 89.45 -5.80 20.78
N ASP A 184 90.18 -4.68 20.69
CA ASP A 184 90.58 -3.87 21.85
C ASP A 184 89.40 -3.23 22.61
N ALA A 185 88.25 -3.08 21.94
CA ALA A 185 87.00 -2.61 22.54
C ALA A 185 86.09 -3.80 22.89
N ILE A 186 86.02 -4.10 24.19
CA ILE A 186 85.20 -5.18 24.74
C ILE A 186 83.90 -4.58 25.27
N GLY A 187 82.75 -5.03 24.77
CA GLY A 187 81.43 -4.68 25.28
C GLY A 187 80.50 -5.89 25.26
N THR A 188 79.69 -6.04 26.29
CA THR A 188 78.66 -7.09 26.35
C THR A 188 77.36 -6.51 25.82
N ALA A 189 76.99 -6.79 24.57
CA ALA A 189 75.67 -6.38 24.10
C ALA A 189 74.56 -7.24 24.70
N THR A 190 73.45 -6.60 25.01
CA THR A 190 72.16 -7.26 25.22
C THR A 190 71.48 -7.52 23.88
N SER A 191 70.53 -8.46 23.85
CA SER A 191 69.89 -8.87 22.60
C SER A 191 69.06 -7.74 21.99
N PHE A 192 69.34 -7.34 20.74
CA PHE A 192 68.60 -6.31 20.01
C PHE A 192 67.43 -6.94 19.23
N ASN A 193 66.21 -6.48 19.48
CA ASN A 193 65.00 -6.96 18.82
C ASN A 193 64.18 -5.85 18.12
N GLY A 194 64.74 -4.63 18.03
CA GLY A 194 64.07 -3.49 17.39
C GLY A 194 62.95 -2.83 18.19
N SER A 195 62.65 -3.26 19.43
CA SER A 195 61.62 -2.62 20.26
C SER A 195 62.06 -1.28 20.87
N ALA A 196 63.36 -1.06 21.04
CA ALA A 196 63.93 0.18 21.54
C ALA A 196 65.40 0.31 21.10
N ASN A 197 65.94 1.52 21.22
CA ASN A 197 67.39 1.74 21.13
C ASN A 197 68.09 0.98 22.26
N ILE A 198 69.25 0.38 21.97
CA ILE A 198 70.14 -0.20 23.00
C ILE A 198 71.44 0.59 23.07
N THR A 199 72.00 0.67 24.27
CA THR A 199 73.34 1.23 24.50
C THR A 199 74.30 0.09 24.79
N ILE A 200 75.40 0.01 24.05
CA ILE A 200 76.46 -0.98 24.27
C ILE A 200 77.62 -0.27 24.98
N PRO A 201 77.84 -0.50 26.28
CA PRO A 201 79.00 0.04 26.97
C PRO A 201 80.27 -0.67 26.45
N LEU A 202 81.28 0.12 26.08
CA LEU A 202 82.56 -0.38 25.61
C LEU A 202 83.66 -0.04 26.61
N THR A 203 84.47 -1.03 26.95
CA THR A 203 85.71 -0.88 27.71
C THR A 203 86.89 -1.16 26.79
N LEU A 204 87.86 -0.25 26.74
CA LEU A 204 89.09 -0.44 25.98
C LEU A 204 90.07 -1.27 26.82
N ALA A 205 90.16 -2.58 26.55
CA ALA A 205 91.18 -3.42 27.16
C ALA A 205 92.46 -3.29 26.35
N ALA A 206 93.51 -2.71 26.94
CA ALA A 206 94.86 -2.64 26.36
C ALA A 206 95.00 -1.90 25.00
N SER A 207 94.15 -0.93 24.69
CA SER A 207 94.16 -0.24 23.38
C SER A 207 95.36 0.68 23.12
N GLY A 208 96.18 0.98 24.13
CA GLY A 208 97.24 2.00 24.04
C GLY A 208 96.74 3.44 23.81
N ALA A 209 95.42 3.65 23.70
CA ALA A 209 94.81 4.96 23.50
C ALA A 209 94.55 5.64 24.85
N THR A 210 95.36 6.62 25.20
CA THR A 210 95.07 7.56 26.30
C THR A 210 93.94 8.49 25.86
N ALA A 211 92.95 8.76 26.73
CA ALA A 211 91.92 9.76 26.45
C ALA A 211 92.60 11.08 26.03
N GLY A 212 92.20 11.63 24.88
CA GLY A 212 92.84 12.81 24.31
C GLY A 212 92.88 13.95 25.31
N HIS A 213 94.07 14.27 25.83
CA HIS A 213 94.26 15.50 26.59
C HIS A 213 94.19 16.66 25.61
N THR A 214 93.31 17.62 25.88
CA THR A 214 93.26 18.90 25.16
C THR A 214 94.66 19.49 25.23
N LYS A 215 95.29 19.73 24.07
CA LYS A 215 96.58 20.39 24.00
C LYS A 215 96.36 21.83 24.46
N VAL A 216 96.72 22.13 25.71
CA VAL A 216 96.79 23.51 26.24
C VAL A 216 98.02 24.19 25.66
#